data_AF-A0A2P2J3Y0-F1
#
_entry.id   AF-A0A2P2J3Y0-F1
#
_cell.length_a   1.000
_cell.length_b   1.000
_cell.length_c   1.000
_cell.angle_alpha   90.00
_cell.angle_beta   90.00
_cell.angle_gamma   90.00
#
_symmetry.space_group_name_H-M   'P 1'
#
loop_
_entity.id
_entity.type
_entity.pdbx_description
1 polymer ?
#
loop_
_entity_poly.entity_id
_entity_poly.type
_entity_poly.pdbx_seq_one_letter_code
_entity_poly.pdbx_strand_id
1 'polypeptide(L)' 'MLLKKGVERGLTPFTIGSIMCRETVKEESIIELIVKEAQDSVLPGSSEAAFLESVSIIMDRHLDELSP' A
#
# COMPACT_ATOMS: atom_id res chain seq x y z
N MET A 1 -9.20 0.47 -1.91
CA MET A 1 -8.13 -0.52 -2.06
C MET A 1 -7.72 -1.03 -0.69
N LEU A 2 -6.80 -0.39 0.05
CA LEU A 2 -6.30 -0.89 1.35
C LEU A 2 -7.40 -1.44 2.28
N LEU A 3 -8.42 -0.63 2.60
CA LEU A 3 -9.49 -1.07 3.50
C LEU A 3 -10.24 -2.31 2.97
N LYS A 4 -10.59 -2.30 1.68
CA LYS A 4 -11.29 -3.42 1.02
C LYS A 4 -10.40 -4.68 0.96
N LYS A 5 -9.18 -4.52 0.44
CA LYS A 5 -8.19 -5.59 0.24
C LYS A 5 -7.70 -6.19 1.56
N GLY A 6 -7.52 -5.36 2.59
CA GLY A 6 -7.13 -5.80 3.92
C GLY A 6 -8.23 -6.60 4.61
N VAL A 7 -9.49 -6.15 4.52
CA VAL A 7 -10.64 -6.91 5.03
C VAL A 7 -10.80 -8.24 4.29
N GLU A 8 -10.65 -8.27 2.97
CA GLU A 8 -10.66 -9.50 2.17
C GLU A 8 -9.57 -10.49 2.59
N ARG A 9 -8.45 -10.01 3.14
CA ARG A 9 -7.33 -10.80 3.68
C ARG A 9 -7.44 -11.10 5.18
N GLY A 10 -8.56 -10.75 5.82
CA GLY A 10 -8.76 -10.99 7.25
C GLY A 10 -7.88 -10.13 8.17
N LEU A 11 -7.29 -9.05 7.66
CA LEU A 11 -6.50 -8.13 8.48
C LEU A 11 -7.41 -7.42 9.48
N THR A 12 -6.91 -7.28 10.71
CA THR A 12 -7.65 -6.57 11.76
C THR A 12 -7.67 -5.06 11.48
N PRO A 13 -8.66 -4.31 12.02
CA PRO A 13 -8.64 -2.86 11.96
C PRO A 13 -7.35 -2.25 12.50
N PHE A 14 -6.74 -2.87 13.52
CA PHE A 14 -5.45 -2.45 14.06
C PHE A 14 -4.34 -2.60 13.02
N THR A 15 -4.21 -3.77 12.40
CA THR A 15 -3.20 -4.03 11.35
C THR A 15 -3.36 -3.06 10.17
N ILE A 16 -4.60 -2.83 9.74
CA ILE A 16 -4.90 -1.87 8.66
C ILE A 16 -4.51 -0.44 9.07
N GLY A 17 -4.83 -0.04 10.30
CA GLY A 17 -4.45 1.26 10.84
C GLY A 17 -2.92 1.44 10.93
N SER A 18 -2.20 0.41 11.37
CA SER A 18 -0.74 0.43 11.44
C SER A 18 -0.08 0.59 10.07
N ILE A 19 -0.65 0.03 8.99
CA ILE A 19 -0.15 0.25 7.62
C ILE A 19 -0.22 1.73 7.21
N MET A 20 -1.25 2.45 7.69
CA MET A 20 -1.48 3.87 7.36
C MET A 20 -0.66 4.83 8.22
N CYS A 21 -0.11 4.37 9.34
CA CYS A 21 0.50 5.22 10.34
C CYS A 21 2.02 5.06 10.34
N ARG A 22 2.74 6.18 10.48
CA ARG A 22 4.15 6.14 10.82
C ARG A 22 4.31 5.77 12.29
N GLU A 23 5.27 4.92 12.61
CA GLU A 23 5.61 4.60 14.00
C GLU A 23 6.25 5.81 14.70
N THR A 24 7.10 6.55 13.97
CA THR A 24 7.66 7.83 14.40
C THR A 24 7.68 8.81 13.24
N VAL A 25 7.87 10.09 13.50
CA VAL A 25 7.96 11.11 12.43
C VAL A 25 9.10 10.87 11.43
N LYS A 26 10.08 10.02 11.77
CA LYS A 26 11.29 9.75 10.97
C LYS A 26 11.16 8.51 10.08
N GLU A 27 10.24 7.61 10.39
CA GLU A 27 10.09 6.34 9.66
C GLU A 27 8.92 6.45 8.67
N GLU A 28 9.14 6.02 7.42
CA GLU A 28 8.06 5.93 6.43
C GLU A 28 7.07 4.82 6.84
N SER A 29 5.77 5.09 6.68
CA SER A 29 4.73 4.08 6.85
C SER A 29 4.68 3.13 5.66
N ILE A 30 4.07 1.95 5.84
CA ILE A 30 3.91 0.98 4.75
C ILE A 30 3.14 1.59 3.58
N ILE A 31 2.10 2.41 3.84
CA ILE A 31 1.36 3.07 2.76
C ILE A 31 2.22 4.06 1.96
N GLU A 32 3.17 4.74 2.60
CA GLU A 32 4.10 5.65 1.92
C GLU A 32 5.09 4.88 1.05
N LEU A 33 5.60 3.75 1.55
CA LEU A 33 6.47 2.85 0.77
C LEU A 33 5.73 2.32 -0.46
N ILE A 34 4.48 1.87 -0.32
CA ILE A 34 3.64 1.41 -1.44
C ILE A 34 3.50 2.52 -2.50
N VAL A 35 3.19 3.75 -2.09
CA VAL A 35 3.00 4.88 -3.01
C VAL A 35 4.31 5.24 -3.73
N LYS A 36 5.43 5.23 -3.01
CA LYS A 36 6.76 5.50 -3.56
C LYS A 36 7.21 4.44 -4.54
N GLU A 37 7.07 3.16 -4.19
CA GLU A 37 7.35 2.05 -5.10
C GLU A 37 6.47 2.14 -6.37
N ALA A 38 5.20 2.51 -6.23
CA ALA A 38 4.30 2.69 -7.37
C ALA A 38 4.74 3.85 -8.28
N GLN A 39 5.24 4.93 -7.68
CA GLN A 39 5.74 6.10 -8.41
C GLN A 39 7.04 5.77 -9.17
N ASP A 40 7.92 4.96 -8.59
CA ASP A 40 9.19 4.54 -9.17
C ASP A 40 9.01 3.49 -10.28
N SER A 41 7.88 2.78 -10.30
CA SER A 41 7.59 1.72 -11.26
C SER A 41 6.81 2.18 -12.50
N VAL A 42 6.24 3.39 -12.49
CA VAL A 42 5.55 3.96 -13.67
C VAL A 42 6.45 4.94 -14.44
N LEU A 43 6.27 4.98 -15.76
CA LEU A 43 7.04 5.90 -16.61
C LEU A 43 6.54 7.36 -16.47
N PRO A 44 7.40 8.37 -16.67
CA PRO A 44 6.97 9.76 -16.74
C PRO A 44 5.87 9.95 -17.79
N GLY A 45 4.79 10.67 -17.42
CA GLY A 45 3.64 10.88 -18.29
C GLY A 45 2.63 9.73 -18.33
N SER A 46 2.81 8.69 -17.50
CA SER A 46 1.78 7.68 -17.27
C SER A 46 0.49 8.30 -16.76
N SER A 47 -0.65 7.69 -17.11
CA SER A 47 -1.96 8.15 -16.63
C SER A 47 -2.11 7.89 -15.14
N GLU A 48 -3.00 8.65 -14.49
CA GLU A 48 -3.40 8.39 -13.11
C GLU A 48 -3.94 6.97 -12.92
N ALA A 49 -4.69 6.45 -13.90
CA ALA A 49 -5.20 5.08 -13.87
C ALA A 49 -4.07 4.03 -13.80
N ALA A 50 -3.01 4.20 -14.60
CA ALA A 50 -1.85 3.31 -14.58
C ALA A 50 -1.09 3.39 -13.24
N PHE A 51 -0.97 4.59 -12.66
CA PHE A 51 -0.40 4.76 -11.33
C PHE A 51 -1.23 4.06 -10.24
N LEU A 52 -2.55 4.23 -10.24
CA LEU A 52 -3.44 3.58 -9.27
C LEU A 52 -3.46 2.05 -9.44
N GLU A 53 -3.32 1.55 -10.67
CA GLU A 53 -3.13 0.12 -10.92
C GLU A 53 -1.82 -0.39 -10.31
N SER A 54 -0.71 0.34 -10.50
CA SER A 54 0.58 0.01 -9.87
C SER A 54 0.47 -0.02 -8.34
N VAL A 55 -0.15 1.01 -7.74
CA VAL A 55 -0.45 1.04 -6.29
C VAL A 55 -1.25 -0.20 -5.88
N SER A 56 -2.21 -0.65 -6.68
CA SER A 56 -3.00 -1.86 -6.37
C SER A 56 -2.14 -3.10 -6.26
N ILE A 57 -1.30 -3.32 -7.27
CA ILE A 57 -0.49 -4.54 -7.41
C ILE A 57 0.56 -4.58 -6.30
N ILE A 58 1.23 -3.46 -6.06
CA ILE A 58 2.24 -3.36 -5.00
C ILE A 58 1.59 -3.54 -3.63
N MET A 59 0.42 -2.94 -3.41
CA MET A 59 -0.33 -3.13 -2.18
C MET A 59 -0.73 -4.59 -1.98
N ASP A 60 -1.13 -5.32 -3.02
CA ASP A 60 -1.43 -6.75 -2.90
C ASP A 60 -0.23 -7.52 -2.35
N ARG A 61 0.99 -7.29 -2.89
CA ARG A 61 2.23 -7.90 -2.39
C ARG A 61 2.48 -7.62 -0.90
N HIS A 62 2.42 -6.35 -0.49
CA HIS A 62 2.63 -5.97 0.92
C HIS A 62 1.57 -6.54 1.85
N LEU A 63 0.31 -6.63 1.42
CA LEU A 63 -0.76 -7.21 2.24
C LEU A 63 -0.67 -8.74 2.32
N ASP A 64 -0.20 -9.41 1.28
CA ASP A 64 0.01 -10.86 1.28
C ASP A 64 1.11 -11.27 2.28
N GLU A 65 2.13 -10.43 2.48
CA GLU A 65 3.20 -10.63 3.49
C GLU A 65 2.70 -10.49 4.94
N LEU A 66 1.57 -9.81 5.15
CA LEU A 66 0.96 -9.55 6.47
C LEU A 66 -0.25 -10.46 6.76
N SER A 67 -0.70 -11.22 5.76
CA SER A 67 -1.73 -12.24 5.87
C SER A 67 -1.17 -13.46 6.63
N PRO A 68 -1.97 -14.12 7.48
CA PRO A 68 -1.64 -15.44 8.03
C PRO A 68 -1.47 -16.51 6.94
#